data_AF-A0A1C6F343-F1
#
_entry.id   AF-A0A1C6F343-F1
#
_cell.length_a   1.000
_cell.length_b   1.000
_cell.length_c   1.000
_cell.angle_alpha   90.00
_cell.angle_beta   90.00
_cell.angle_gamma   90.00
#
_symmetry.space_group_name_H-M   'P 1'
#
loop_
_entity.id
_entity.type
_entity.pdbx_description
1 polymer ?
#
loop_
_entity_poly.entity_id
_entity_poly.type
_entity_poly.pdbx_seq_one_letter_code
_entity_poly.pdbx_strand_id
1 'polypeptide(L)'
;MYIVKKHGVIMLEVLILLNILIVLIVLSSKTIVANSSKYSLYEIGEDVLTLTNEENKLIEEVKEVIFNDQEILNKFESYKDDNSISFEYCFSENENIKLIISNGNCFLNDVKSETSQLIRKIDCIFIENEESIDIIFVPSLYKTFI
;
A
#
# COMPACT_ATOMS: atom_id res chain seq x y z
N MET A 1 -43.60 -1.35 -57.22
CA MET A 1 -44.05 -1.85 -55.90
C MET A 1 -43.08 -2.83 -55.21
N TYR A 2 -41.94 -3.21 -55.81
CA TYR A 2 -40.94 -4.10 -55.17
C TYR A 2 -39.83 -3.34 -54.38
N ILE A 3 -39.48 -2.13 -54.80
CA ILE A 3 -38.40 -1.31 -54.21
C ILE A 3 -38.78 -0.80 -52.81
N VAL A 4 -40.04 -0.38 -52.63
CA VAL A 4 -40.58 0.10 -51.34
C VAL A 4 -40.61 -1.02 -50.29
N LYS A 5 -40.86 -2.26 -50.72
CA LYS A 5 -40.92 -3.44 -49.84
C LYS A 5 -39.54 -3.80 -49.27
N LYS A 6 -38.46 -3.59 -50.05
CA LYS A 6 -37.07 -3.76 -49.57
C LYS A 6 -36.64 -2.66 -48.61
N HIS A 7 -37.12 -1.43 -48.79
CA HIS A 7 -36.80 -0.32 -47.88
C HIS A 7 -37.34 -0.54 -46.47
N GLY A 8 -38.55 -1.11 -46.34
CA GLY A 8 -39.11 -1.44 -45.03
C GLY A 8 -38.30 -2.51 -44.28
N VAL A 9 -37.80 -3.52 -44.99
CA VAL A 9 -36.94 -4.57 -44.40
C VAL A 9 -35.60 -3.99 -43.96
N ILE A 10 -34.97 -3.17 -44.82
CA ILE A 10 -33.70 -2.50 -44.50
C ILE A 10 -33.88 -1.56 -43.29
N MET A 11 -34.97 -0.80 -43.23
CA MET A 11 -35.26 0.08 -42.10
C MET A 11 -35.41 -0.71 -40.79
N LEU A 12 -36.04 -1.89 -40.84
CA LEU A 12 -36.21 -2.76 -39.68
C LEU A 12 -34.89 -3.38 -39.21
N GLU A 13 -34.04 -3.83 -40.14
CA GLU A 13 -32.69 -4.33 -39.83
C GLU A 13 -31.82 -3.25 -39.18
N VAL A 14 -31.83 -2.03 -39.73
CA VAL A 14 -31.11 -0.88 -39.16
C VAL A 14 -31.63 -0.55 -37.77
N LEU A 15 -32.94 -0.62 -37.53
CA LEU A 15 -33.54 -0.37 -36.22
C LEU A 15 -33.12 -1.43 -35.19
N ILE A 16 -33.05 -2.70 -35.60
CA ILE A 16 -32.59 -3.79 -34.73
C ILE A 16 -31.11 -3.60 -34.37
N LEU A 17 -30.26 -3.31 -35.36
CA LEU A 17 -28.83 -3.07 -35.13
C LEU A 17 -28.61 -1.87 -34.20
N LEU A 18 -29.37 -0.79 -34.40
CA LEU A 18 -29.29 0.39 -33.54
C LEU A 18 -29.67 0.08 -32.09
N ASN A 19 -30.73 -0.71 -31.88
CA ASN A 19 -31.14 -1.12 -30.53
C ASN A 19 -30.07 -1.98 -29.85
N ILE A 20 -29.48 -2.95 -30.57
CA ILE A 20 -28.39 -3.78 -30.04
C ILE A 20 -27.19 -2.89 -29.66
N LEU A 21 -26.83 -1.94 -30.51
CA LEU A 21 -25.73 -1.02 -30.25
C LEU A 21 -25.98 -0.16 -29.00
N ILE A 22 -27.20 0.37 -28.84
CA ILE A 22 -27.58 1.16 -27.65
C ILE A 22 -27.43 0.31 -26.37
N VAL A 23 -27.91 -0.93 -26.39
CA VAL A 23 -27.78 -1.84 -25.23
C VAL A 23 -26.31 -2.10 -24.88
N LEU A 24 -25.46 -2.35 -25.88
CA LEU A 24 -24.02 -2.57 -25.68
C LEU A 24 -23.31 -1.33 -25.12
N ILE A 25 -23.65 -0.14 -25.61
CA ILE A 25 -23.12 1.13 -25.09
C ILE A 25 -23.51 1.30 -23.62
N VAL A 26 -24.78 1.08 -23.26
CA VAL A 26 -25.25 1.22 -21.87
C VAL A 26 -24.54 0.24 -20.93
N LEU A 27 -24.37 -1.02 -21.36
CA LEU A 27 -23.65 -2.04 -20.57
C LEU A 27 -22.19 -1.64 -20.35
N SER A 28 -21.51 -1.22 -21.41
CA SER A 28 -20.10 -0.81 -21.36
C SER A 28 -19.91 0.42 -20.47
N SER A 29 -20.79 1.42 -20.60
CA SER A 29 -20.76 2.63 -19.77
C SER A 29 -20.95 2.31 -18.28
N LYS A 30 -21.83 1.36 -17.92
CA LYS A 30 -21.98 0.94 -16.51
C LYS A 30 -20.70 0.31 -15.96
N THR A 31 -20.04 -0.54 -16.75
CA THR A 31 -18.76 -1.15 -16.36
C THR A 31 -17.65 -0.11 -16.22
N ILE A 32 -17.57 0.85 -17.14
CA ILE A 32 -16.58 1.93 -17.09
C ILE A 32 -16.79 2.79 -15.84
N VAL A 33 -18.03 3.19 -15.53
CA VAL A 33 -18.34 3.98 -14.33
C VAL A 33 -18.02 3.21 -13.05
N ALA A 34 -18.39 1.92 -12.98
CA ALA A 34 -18.12 1.09 -11.81
C ALA A 34 -16.60 0.83 -11.59
N ASN A 35 -15.83 0.77 -12.67
CA ASN A 35 -14.37 0.69 -12.57
C ASN A 35 -13.78 2.06 -12.22
N SER A 36 -14.31 3.14 -12.78
CA SER A 36 -13.83 4.50 -12.51
C SER A 36 -14.10 4.92 -11.07
N SER A 37 -15.21 4.51 -10.47
CA SER A 37 -15.51 4.74 -9.06
C SER A 37 -14.58 3.99 -8.12
N LYS A 38 -13.88 2.96 -8.62
CA LYS A 38 -12.87 2.22 -7.87
C LYS A 38 -11.47 2.83 -8.02
N TYR A 39 -11.25 3.79 -8.93
CA TYR A 39 -9.91 4.39 -9.08
C TYR A 39 -9.42 5.09 -7.81
N SER A 40 -10.32 5.66 -7.00
CA SER A 40 -9.94 6.21 -5.69
C SER A 40 -9.57 5.14 -4.65
N LEU A 41 -9.97 3.88 -4.87
CA LEU A 41 -9.56 2.73 -4.05
C LEU A 41 -8.27 2.09 -4.58
N TYR A 42 -7.90 2.39 -5.84
CA TYR A 42 -6.62 2.08 -6.43
C TYR A 42 -5.71 3.32 -6.38
N GLU A 43 -5.67 4.01 -5.24
CA GLU A 43 -4.50 4.83 -4.93
C GLU A 43 -3.31 3.86 -4.84
N ILE A 44 -2.61 3.74 -5.97
CA ILE A 44 -1.45 2.91 -6.30
C ILE A 44 -0.21 3.18 -5.40
N GLY A 45 -0.41 3.76 -4.21
CA GLY A 45 0.60 3.92 -3.17
C GLY A 45 0.55 2.86 -2.07
N GLU A 46 -0.52 2.06 -1.98
CA GLU A 46 -0.66 0.94 -1.03
C GLU A 46 -0.59 -0.42 -1.74
N ASP A 47 0.44 -0.63 -2.55
CA ASP A 47 0.86 -2.00 -2.82
C ASP A 47 1.15 -2.68 -1.48
N VAL A 48 0.86 -3.98 -1.34
CA VAL A 48 0.93 -4.72 -0.07
C VAL A 48 2.32 -4.64 0.62
N LEU A 49 3.33 -4.14 -0.09
CA LEU A 49 4.71 -3.97 0.35
C LEU A 49 5.18 -2.50 0.34
N THR A 50 4.31 -1.50 0.26
CA THR A 50 4.68 -0.09 0.42
C THR A 50 4.26 0.42 1.79
N LEU A 51 5.06 1.35 2.31
CA LEU A 51 4.83 2.02 3.59
C LEU A 51 3.88 3.20 3.38
N THR A 52 3.00 3.44 4.35
CA THR A 52 2.16 4.63 4.35
C THR A 52 3.02 5.89 4.53
N ASN A 53 2.45 7.06 4.24
CA ASN A 53 3.17 8.33 4.43
C ASN A 53 3.58 8.55 5.89
N GLU A 54 2.75 8.15 6.85
CA GLU A 54 3.08 8.26 8.28
C GLU A 54 4.17 7.26 8.69
N GLU A 55 4.09 6.02 8.20
CA GLU A 55 5.14 5.02 8.41
C GLU A 55 6.50 5.48 7.84
N ASN A 56 6.51 6.13 6.67
CA ASN A 56 7.73 6.69 6.09
C ASN A 56 8.33 7.82 6.94
N LYS A 57 7.50 8.73 7.45
CA LYS A 57 7.96 9.81 8.33
C LYS A 57 8.59 9.26 9.62
N LEU A 58 7.93 8.29 10.24
CA LEU A 58 8.47 7.60 11.42
C LEU A 58 9.84 6.95 11.12
N ILE A 59 10.00 6.31 9.97
CA ILE A 59 11.28 5.70 9.60
C ILE A 59 12.38 6.75 9.47
N GLU A 60 12.09 7.92 8.89
CA GLU A 60 13.08 9.00 8.81
C GLU A 60 13.48 9.50 10.21
N GLU A 61 12.53 9.67 11.14
CA GLU A 61 12.87 10.00 12.55
C GLU A 61 13.74 8.93 13.20
N VAL A 62 13.40 7.65 13.00
CA VAL A 62 14.18 6.54 13.57
C VAL A 62 15.59 6.49 12.97
N LYS A 63 15.77 6.77 11.67
CA LYS A 63 17.10 6.89 11.06
C LYS A 63 17.92 7.98 11.75
N GLU A 64 17.36 9.17 11.93
CA GLU A 64 18.06 10.25 12.64
C GLU A 64 18.47 9.84 14.05
N VAL A 65 17.60 9.14 14.77
CA VAL A 65 17.90 8.62 16.11
C VAL A 65 19.04 7.59 16.08
N ILE A 66 19.03 6.66 15.12
CA ILE A 66 20.09 5.67 14.96
C ILE A 66 21.44 6.35 14.65
N PHE A 67 21.46 7.35 13.77
CA PHE A 67 22.69 8.04 13.41
C PHE A 67 23.26 8.90 14.55
N ASN A 68 22.40 9.40 15.44
CA ASN A 68 22.80 10.22 16.56
C ASN A 68 23.24 9.42 17.80
N ASP A 69 22.91 8.12 17.88
CA ASP A 69 23.18 7.29 19.05
C ASP A 69 23.83 5.94 18.67
N GLN A 70 25.12 5.80 19.00
CA GLN A 70 25.87 4.56 18.76
C GLN A 70 25.32 3.34 19.51
N GLU A 71 24.70 3.51 20.68
CA GLU A 71 24.10 2.39 21.40
C GLU A 71 22.90 1.84 20.64
N ILE A 72 22.10 2.73 20.04
CA ILE A 72 20.95 2.36 19.22
C ILE A 72 21.43 1.73 17.91
N LEU A 73 22.46 2.29 17.27
CA LEU A 73 23.07 1.68 16.08
C LEU A 73 23.46 0.21 16.32
N ASN A 74 24.21 -0.06 17.40
CA ASN A 74 24.63 -1.41 17.76
C ASN A 74 23.44 -2.37 17.97
N LYS A 75 22.32 -1.87 18.53
CA LYS A 75 21.08 -2.65 18.70
C LYS A 75 20.48 -3.01 17.33
N PHE A 76 20.45 -2.08 16.38
CA PHE A 76 19.92 -2.35 15.04
C PHE A 76 20.84 -3.21 14.17
N GLU A 77 22.15 -3.24 14.42
CA GLU A 77 23.05 -4.18 13.76
C GLU A 77 22.88 -5.60 14.30
N SER A 78 22.68 -5.73 15.61
CA SER A 78 22.74 -7.02 16.31
C SER A 78 21.38 -7.68 16.57
N TYR A 79 20.25 -6.98 16.38
CA TYR A 79 18.94 -7.51 16.78
C TYR A 79 18.61 -8.84 16.13
N LYS A 80 19.03 -9.09 14.87
CA LYS A 80 18.74 -10.35 14.18
C LYS A 80 19.47 -11.55 14.81
N ASP A 81 20.60 -11.31 15.46
CA ASP A 81 21.46 -12.35 16.04
C ASP A 81 21.18 -12.54 17.54
N ASP A 82 20.68 -11.51 18.23
CA ASP A 82 20.36 -11.55 19.66
C ASP A 82 18.87 -11.21 19.92
N ASN A 83 18.11 -12.27 20.23
CA ASN A 83 16.69 -12.17 20.55
C ASN A 83 16.38 -11.40 21.85
N SER A 84 17.38 -11.12 22.69
CA SER A 84 17.19 -10.35 23.92
C SER A 84 17.12 -8.84 23.68
N ILE A 85 17.53 -8.37 22.49
CA ILE A 85 17.50 -6.96 22.14
C ILE A 85 16.04 -6.50 21.99
N SER A 86 15.68 -5.47 22.77
CA SER A 86 14.40 -4.79 22.70
C SER A 86 14.59 -3.31 22.50
N PHE A 87 13.84 -2.72 21.57
CA PHE A 87 13.82 -1.29 21.32
C PHE A 87 12.40 -0.87 20.94
N GLU A 88 11.93 0.27 21.45
CA GLU A 88 10.63 0.84 21.09
C GLU A 88 10.83 2.34 20.85
N TYR A 89 10.29 2.82 19.75
CA TYR A 89 10.24 4.23 19.42
C TYR A 89 8.82 4.63 19.04
N CYS A 90 8.30 5.66 19.70
CA CYS A 90 6.99 6.24 19.41
C CYS A 90 7.16 7.41 18.45
N PHE A 91 6.36 7.45 17.38
CA PHE A 91 6.40 8.52 16.39
C PHE A 91 6.03 9.87 17.01
N SER A 92 6.79 10.92 16.71
CA SER A 92 6.62 12.23 17.35
C SER A 92 5.30 12.92 16.97
N GLU A 93 4.84 12.75 15.74
CA GLU A 93 3.60 13.37 15.25
C GLU A 93 2.33 12.55 15.61
N ASN A 94 2.46 11.24 15.85
CA ASN A 94 1.34 10.35 16.13
C ASN A 94 1.75 9.17 17.03
N GLU A 95 1.46 9.30 18.33
CA GLU A 95 1.83 8.30 19.37
C GLU A 95 1.24 6.90 19.14
N ASN A 96 0.24 6.77 18.26
CA ASN A 96 -0.37 5.49 17.91
C ASN A 96 0.52 4.64 16.97
N ILE A 97 1.50 5.27 16.31
CA ILE A 97 2.41 4.58 15.41
C ILE A 97 3.77 4.45 16.09
N LYS A 98 4.28 3.23 16.11
CA LYS A 98 5.51 2.87 16.81
C LYS A 98 6.37 1.93 16.00
N LEU A 99 7.68 2.03 16.18
CA LEU A 99 8.65 1.03 15.73
C LEU A 99 9.11 0.21 16.92
N ILE A 100 9.04 -1.12 16.79
CA ILE A 100 9.31 -2.08 17.86
C ILE A 100 10.28 -3.14 17.36
N ILE A 101 11.40 -3.31 18.06
CA ILE A 101 12.30 -4.46 17.92
C ILE A 101 12.05 -5.39 19.10
N SER A 102 11.75 -6.66 18.80
CA SER A 102 11.62 -7.71 19.80
C SER A 102 11.83 -9.09 19.19
N ASN A 103 12.39 -10.03 19.96
CA ASN A 103 12.59 -11.42 19.55
C ASN A 103 13.27 -11.54 18.17
N GLY A 104 14.29 -10.71 17.94
CA GLY A 104 15.05 -10.66 16.69
C GLY A 104 14.31 -10.21 15.45
N ASN A 105 13.18 -9.52 15.62
CA ASN A 105 12.39 -8.96 14.52
C ASN A 105 12.11 -7.48 14.77
N CYS A 106 11.97 -6.71 13.70
CA CYS A 106 11.56 -5.31 13.72
C CYS A 106 10.17 -5.16 13.11
N PHE A 107 9.34 -4.35 13.75
CA PHE A 107 7.94 -4.14 13.40
C PHE A 107 7.57 -2.67 13.43
N LEU A 108 6.71 -2.24 12.50
CA LEU A 108 5.87 -1.07 12.66
C LEU A 108 4.52 -1.51 13.19
N ASN A 109 4.06 -0.83 14.23
CA ASN A 109 2.75 -1.04 14.82
C ASN A 109 1.96 0.27 14.75
N ASP A 110 0.83 0.24 14.06
CA ASP A 110 -0.11 1.36 13.97
C ASP A 110 -1.43 0.95 14.66
N VAL A 111 -1.70 1.55 15.81
CA VAL A 111 -2.89 1.31 16.61
C VAL A 111 -4.00 2.26 16.19
N LYS A 112 -4.89 1.79 15.32
CA LYS A 112 -6.03 2.60 14.85
C LYS A 112 -7.16 2.66 15.87
N SER A 113 -7.35 1.61 16.66
CA SER A 113 -8.33 1.55 17.75
C SER A 113 -7.97 0.45 18.75
N GLU A 114 -8.69 0.36 19.88
CA GLU A 114 -8.49 -0.72 20.88
C GLU A 114 -8.58 -2.14 20.30
N THR A 115 -9.32 -2.31 19.19
CA THR A 115 -9.54 -3.61 18.55
C THR A 115 -8.84 -3.76 17.20
N SER A 116 -8.33 -2.68 16.61
CA SER A 116 -7.67 -2.73 15.30
C SER A 116 -6.24 -2.22 15.37
N GLN A 117 -5.32 -3.09 15.01
CA GLN A 117 -3.89 -2.80 14.94
C GLN A 117 -3.33 -3.32 13.62
N LEU A 118 -2.46 -2.52 13.03
CA LEU A 118 -1.69 -2.90 11.86
C LEU A 118 -0.26 -3.20 12.30
N ILE A 119 0.17 -4.45 12.12
CA ILE A 119 1.53 -4.85 12.41
C ILE A 119 2.22 -5.21 11.10
N ARG A 120 3.28 -4.48 10.80
CA ARG A 120 4.11 -4.68 9.61
C ARG A 120 5.51 -5.09 10.05
N LYS A 121 5.98 -6.24 9.59
CA LYS A 121 7.38 -6.63 9.78
C LYS A 121 8.24 -5.86 8.80
N ILE A 122 9.34 -5.30 9.30
CA ILE A 122 10.32 -4.57 8.50
C ILE A 122 11.70 -5.16 8.74
N ASP A 123 12.47 -5.28 7.67
CA ASP A 123 13.87 -5.63 7.74
C ASP A 123 14.72 -4.38 7.57
N CYS A 124 15.67 -4.20 8.50
CA CYS A 124 16.70 -3.18 8.40
C CYS A 124 17.89 -3.76 7.63
N ILE A 125 18.39 -3.02 6.65
CA ILE A 125 19.57 -3.35 5.84
C ILE A 125 20.53 -2.17 5.92
N PHE A 126 21.76 -2.46 6.35
CA PHE A 126 22.86 -1.50 6.35
C PHE A 126 23.65 -1.66 5.06
N ILE A 127 23.86 -0.56 4.35
CA ILE A 127 24.70 -0.49 3.17
C ILE A 127 25.87 0.42 3.52
N GLU A 128 27.04 -0.19 3.69
CA GLU A 128 28.29 0.55 3.85
C GLU A 128 28.77 1.04 2.47
N ASN A 129 28.77 2.35 2.27
CA ASN A 129 29.48 3.01 1.18
C ASN A 129 30.83 3.54 1.71
N GLU A 130 31.76 3.86 0.81
CA GLU A 130 33.13 4.27 1.14
C GLU A 130 33.23 5.46 2.13
N GLU A 131 32.16 6.27 2.27
CA GLU A 131 32.11 7.44 3.15
C GLU A 131 30.88 7.52 4.09
N SER A 132 29.88 6.64 3.95
CA SER A 132 28.64 6.69 4.74
C SER A 132 27.96 5.33 4.90
N ILE A 133 27.27 5.15 6.04
CA ILE A 133 26.37 4.01 6.26
C ILE A 133 24.97 4.46 5.87
N ASP A 134 24.39 3.85 4.84
CA ASP A 134 22.99 4.05 4.49
C ASP A 134 22.13 2.97 5.15
N ILE A 135 21.03 3.38 5.76
CA ILE A 135 20.08 2.48 6.42
C ILE A 135 18.82 2.40 5.57
N ILE A 136 18.50 1.19 5.09
CA ILE A 136 17.30 0.92 4.30
C ILE A 136 16.34 0.05 5.12
N PHE A 137 15.09 0.49 5.19
CA PHE A 137 13.99 -0.25 5.79
C PHE A 137 13.13 -0.86 4.69
N VAL A 138 13.06 -2.19 4.65
CA VAL A 138 12.29 -2.93 3.65
C VAL A 138 11.14 -3.65 4.33
N PRO A 139 9.88 -3.32 4.00
CA PRO A 139 8.74 -4.05 4.54
C PRO A 139 8.72 -5.48 3.96
N SER A 140 8.58 -6.48 4.84
CA SER A 140 8.63 -7.89 4.45
C SER A 140 7.29 -8.61 4.55
N LEU A 141 6.51 -8.35 5.60
CA LEU A 141 5.21 -9.00 5.81
C LEU A 141 4.21 -8.04 6.47
N TYR A 142 2.95 -8.22 6.13
CA TYR A 142 1.84 -7.45 6.68
C TYR A 142 0.83 -8.36 7.40
N LYS A 143 0.42 -7.97 8.61
CA LYS A 143 -0.63 -8.64 9.37
C LYS A 143 -1.60 -7.63 9.97
N THR A 144 -2.85 -7.73 9.55
CA THR A 144 -3.97 -6.96 10.13
C THR A 144 -4.66 -7.79 11.20
N PHE A 145 -4.98 -7.17 12.32
CA PHE A 145 -5.96 -7.69 13.27
C PHE A 145 -7.21 -6.82 13.19
N ILE A 146 -8.36 -7.44 12.87
CA ILE A 146 -9.68 -6.82 12.75
C ILE A 146 -10.59 -7.46 13.81
#